data_AF-A0A024A379-F1
#
_entry.id   AF-A0A024A379-F1
#
_cell.length_a   1.000
_cell.length_b   1.000
_cell.length_c   1.000
_cell.angle_alpha   90.00
_cell.angle_beta   90.00
_cell.angle_gamma   90.00
#
_symmetry.space_group_name_H-M   'P 1'
#
loop_
_entity.id
_entity.type
_entity.pdbx_description
1 polymer ?
#
loop_
_entity_poly.entity_id
_entity_poly.type
_entity_poly.pdbx_seq_one_letter_code
_entity_poly.pdbx_strand_id
1 'polypeptide(L)'
;PGVYGMLDMLEGEGRQQVNMEFLLPTGIYLNFTVAGSDTISAIKKMVWKNAKNEPLFSALSDPDAYVFTCINMTAEREELEDEQRRLCDVRPFMPILRLVAREGDRVEKLITTQISLLIGKGHHEFDSQKNHEVNEFRTKMRTFCEERAQMRQMLPWYQWMEYNFPCDLEPCSIVAQSGKSRSVKKILVNVKFEGSEE
;
A
#
# COMPACT_ATOMS: atom_id res chain seq x y z
N PRO A 1 -1.15 -25.65 -20.64
CA PRO A 1 -1.18 -25.00 -19.31
C PRO A 1 -1.31 -23.49 -19.52
N GLY A 2 -2.52 -22.97 -19.34
CA GLY A 2 -2.87 -21.61 -19.74
C GLY A 2 -2.03 -20.56 -19.01
N VAL A 3 -1.51 -19.60 -19.76
CA VAL A 3 -0.96 -18.36 -19.20
C VAL A 3 -2.16 -17.60 -18.66
N TYR A 4 -2.40 -17.69 -17.35
CA TYR A 4 -3.48 -16.97 -16.68
C TYR A 4 -2.90 -15.76 -15.98
N GLY A 5 -3.29 -14.56 -16.43
CA GLY A 5 -3.06 -13.32 -15.71
C GLY A 5 -2.65 -12.16 -16.61
N MET A 6 -2.97 -10.96 -16.17
CA MET A 6 -2.52 -9.70 -16.78
C MET A 6 -1.02 -9.42 -16.56
N LEU A 7 -0.30 -10.32 -15.88
CA LEU A 7 1.09 -10.16 -15.47
C LEU A 7 2.03 -9.96 -16.67
N ASP A 8 1.98 -10.86 -17.67
CA ASP A 8 2.78 -10.73 -18.90
C ASP A 8 2.40 -9.49 -19.73
N MET A 9 1.17 -8.98 -19.59
CA MET A 9 0.69 -7.78 -20.30
C MET A 9 1.05 -6.46 -19.62
N LEU A 10 1.49 -6.50 -18.37
CA LEU A 10 1.92 -5.32 -17.59
C LEU A 10 3.45 -5.27 -17.39
N GLU A 11 4.14 -6.40 -17.55
CA GLU A 11 5.59 -6.53 -17.36
C GLU A 11 6.44 -5.97 -18.51
N GLY A 12 5.83 -5.54 -19.62
CA GLY A 12 6.55 -4.84 -20.70
C GLY A 12 6.96 -3.43 -20.30
N GLU A 13 8.26 -3.14 -20.35
CA GLU A 13 8.84 -1.83 -20.08
C GLU A 13 8.15 -0.71 -20.90
N GLY A 14 7.36 0.12 -20.22
CA GLY A 14 6.96 1.44 -20.70
C GLY A 14 5.65 1.50 -21.52
N ARG A 15 4.68 2.26 -20.99
CA ARG A 15 3.43 2.68 -21.68
C ARG A 15 2.64 1.54 -22.32
N GLN A 16 2.64 0.35 -21.72
CA GLN A 16 1.80 -0.73 -22.20
C GLN A 16 0.34 -0.33 -21.99
N GLN A 17 -0.32 -0.09 -23.13
CA GLN A 17 -1.73 0.22 -23.21
C GLN A 17 -2.50 -1.09 -23.09
N VAL A 18 -3.40 -1.16 -22.12
CA VAL A 18 -4.21 -2.36 -21.85
C VAL A 18 -5.67 -2.02 -22.11
N ASN A 19 -6.36 -2.87 -22.88
CA ASN A 19 -7.80 -2.78 -23.02
C ASN A 19 -8.44 -3.26 -21.71
N MET A 20 -9.08 -2.35 -20.99
CA MET A 20 -9.70 -2.61 -19.70
C MET A 20 -11.21 -2.59 -19.83
N GLU A 21 -11.84 -3.51 -19.12
CA GLU A 21 -13.28 -3.63 -18.97
C GLU A 21 -13.72 -2.99 -17.65
N PHE A 22 -14.79 -2.20 -17.72
CA PHE A 22 -15.36 -1.53 -16.57
C PHE A 22 -16.82 -1.94 -16.40
N LEU A 23 -17.13 -2.43 -15.21
CA LEU A 23 -18.48 -2.85 -14.83
C LEU A 23 -19.09 -1.80 -13.93
N LEU A 24 -20.12 -1.11 -14.41
CA LEU A 24 -20.81 -0.07 -13.67
C LEU A 24 -21.93 -0.65 -12.79
N PRO A 25 -22.29 0.01 -11.67
CA PRO A 25 -23.36 -0.45 -10.77
C PRO A 25 -24.74 -0.45 -11.44
N THR A 26 -24.92 0.29 -12.53
CA THR A 26 -26.14 0.31 -13.35
C THR A 26 -26.29 -0.92 -14.25
N GLY A 27 -25.29 -1.80 -14.30
CA GLY A 27 -25.24 -2.96 -15.20
C GLY A 27 -24.62 -2.65 -16.57
N ILE A 28 -24.16 -1.42 -16.79
CA ILE A 28 -23.52 -1.00 -18.03
C ILE A 28 -22.08 -1.48 -18.07
N TYR A 29 -21.68 -1.96 -19.24
CA TYR A 29 -20.34 -2.39 -19.54
C TYR A 29 -19.66 -1.35 -20.42
N LEU A 30 -18.47 -0.90 -20.00
CA LEU A 30 -17.60 -0.06 -20.80
C LEU A 30 -16.30 -0.82 -21.07
N ASN A 31 -15.73 -0.63 -22.25
CA ASN A 31 -14.37 -1.08 -22.54
C ASN A 31 -13.62 0.04 -23.24
N PHE A 32 -12.39 0.30 -22.79
CA PHE A 32 -11.48 1.22 -23.45
C PHE A 32 -10.05 1.00 -22.98
N THR A 33 -9.11 1.51 -23.77
CA THR A 33 -7.68 1.38 -23.50
C THR A 33 -7.21 2.39 -22.47
N VAL A 34 -6.40 1.93 -21.50
CA VAL A 34 -5.73 2.76 -20.49
C VAL A 34 -4.25 2.43 -20.44
N ALA A 35 -3.41 3.37 -20.00
CA ALA A 35 -1.99 3.10 -19.81
C ALA A 35 -1.75 2.45 -18.45
N GLY A 36 -0.82 1.49 -18.37
CA GLY A 36 -0.40 0.91 -17.08
C GLY A 36 0.10 1.96 -16.07
N SER A 37 0.64 3.09 -16.57
CA SER A 37 1.10 4.22 -15.74
C SER A 37 -0.02 5.13 -15.21
N ASP A 38 -1.26 4.98 -15.71
CA ASP A 38 -2.37 5.82 -15.28
C ASP A 38 -2.77 5.48 -13.85
N THR A 39 -3.05 6.52 -13.06
CA THR A 39 -3.56 6.35 -11.70
C THR A 39 -5.02 5.91 -11.73
N ILE A 40 -5.45 5.20 -10.70
CA ILE A 40 -6.85 4.78 -10.56
C ILE A 40 -7.80 5.99 -10.60
N SER A 41 -7.41 7.13 -10.01
CA SER A 41 -8.17 8.40 -10.09
C SER A 41 -8.30 8.93 -11.52
N ALA A 42 -7.25 8.84 -12.33
CA ALA A 42 -7.30 9.25 -13.74
C ALA A 42 -8.21 8.33 -14.55
N ILE A 43 -8.09 7.02 -14.35
CA ILE A 43 -8.95 6.01 -14.98
C ILE A 43 -10.42 6.23 -14.60
N LYS A 44 -10.70 6.54 -13.32
CA LYS A 44 -12.04 6.89 -12.84
C LYS A 44 -12.63 8.08 -13.60
N LYS A 45 -11.87 9.15 -13.80
CA LYS A 45 -12.31 10.31 -14.59
C LYS A 45 -12.64 9.92 -16.04
N MET A 46 -11.88 9.01 -16.65
CA MET A 46 -12.17 8.49 -17.99
C MET A 46 -13.47 7.68 -18.01
N VAL A 47 -13.70 6.80 -17.03
CA VAL A 47 -14.96 6.04 -16.88
C VAL A 47 -16.15 6.99 -16.81
N TRP A 48 -16.10 8.04 -15.98
CA TRP A 48 -17.20 9.01 -15.88
C TRP A 48 -17.41 9.80 -17.15
N LYS A 49 -16.34 10.14 -17.88
CA LYS A 49 -16.45 10.81 -19.17
C LYS A 49 -17.16 9.94 -20.21
N ASN A 50 -16.82 8.65 -20.26
CA ASN A 50 -17.42 7.70 -21.20
C ASN A 50 -18.87 7.33 -20.80
N ALA A 51 -19.12 7.12 -19.51
CA ALA A 51 -20.45 6.78 -18.99
C ALA A 51 -21.51 7.84 -19.30
N LYS A 52 -21.15 9.11 -19.48
CA LYS A 52 -22.09 10.19 -19.87
C LYS A 52 -22.82 9.93 -21.19
N ASN A 53 -22.22 9.14 -22.08
CA ASN A 53 -22.81 8.82 -23.38
C ASN A 53 -23.67 7.54 -23.33
N GLU A 54 -23.70 6.85 -22.19
CA GLU A 54 -24.43 5.61 -22.00
C GLU A 54 -25.82 5.85 -21.38
N PRO A 55 -26.78 4.93 -21.58
CA PRO A 55 -28.07 4.99 -20.90
C PRO A 55 -27.90 4.98 -19.37
N LEU A 56 -28.92 5.35 -18.60
CA LEU A 56 -28.91 5.28 -17.11
C LEU A 56 -27.75 6.03 -16.41
N PHE A 57 -27.01 6.89 -17.11
CA PHE A 57 -25.98 7.75 -16.48
C PHE A 57 -26.56 8.58 -15.33
N SER A 58 -27.81 9.04 -15.47
CA SER A 58 -28.52 9.80 -14.44
C SER A 58 -28.76 9.02 -13.14
N ALA A 59 -28.63 7.69 -13.14
CA ALA A 59 -28.72 6.86 -11.95
C ALA A 59 -27.38 6.76 -11.18
N LEU A 60 -26.27 7.21 -11.78
CA LEU A 60 -24.97 7.29 -11.10
C LEU A 60 -24.92 8.55 -10.24
N SER A 61 -24.41 8.38 -9.02
CA SER A 61 -24.09 9.49 -8.12
C SER A 61 -22.74 10.13 -8.44
N ASP A 62 -22.27 11.01 -7.56
CA ASP A 62 -20.94 11.61 -7.63
C ASP A 62 -19.83 10.54 -7.72
N PRO A 63 -18.75 10.76 -8.48
CA PRO A 63 -17.59 9.88 -8.51
C PRO A 63 -17.07 9.44 -7.13
N ASP A 64 -17.07 10.33 -6.15
CA ASP A 64 -16.54 10.07 -4.82
C ASP A 64 -17.42 9.11 -4.00
N ALA A 65 -18.67 8.88 -4.42
CA ALA A 65 -19.54 7.89 -3.80
C ALA A 65 -19.18 6.44 -4.17
N TYR A 66 -18.21 6.23 -5.07
CA TYR A 66 -17.84 4.91 -5.57
C TYR A 66 -16.36 4.60 -5.41
N VAL A 67 -16.03 3.32 -5.39
CA VAL A 67 -14.67 2.78 -5.40
C VAL A 67 -14.57 1.66 -6.44
N PHE A 68 -13.39 1.51 -7.04
CA PHE A 68 -13.13 0.36 -7.91
C PHE A 68 -12.80 -0.87 -7.09
N THR A 69 -13.25 -2.02 -7.58
CA THR A 69 -12.88 -3.34 -7.08
C THR A 69 -12.29 -4.17 -8.19
N CYS A 70 -11.29 -4.98 -7.86
CA CYS A 70 -10.70 -5.95 -8.77
C CYS A 70 -10.42 -7.27 -8.04
N ILE A 71 -10.15 -8.31 -8.81
CA ILE A 71 -9.53 -9.52 -8.26
C ILE A 71 -8.02 -9.32 -8.35
N ASN A 72 -7.31 -9.43 -7.23
CA ASN A 72 -5.87 -9.29 -7.17
C ASN A 72 -5.16 -10.64 -7.48
N MET A 73 -3.83 -10.64 -7.46
CA MET A 73 -3.04 -11.85 -7.73
C MET A 73 -3.17 -12.95 -6.67
N THR A 74 -3.69 -12.63 -5.47
CA THR A 74 -3.99 -13.64 -4.43
C THR A 74 -5.41 -14.22 -4.58
N ALA A 75 -6.09 -13.94 -5.70
CA ALA A 75 -7.47 -14.32 -5.98
C ALA A 75 -8.50 -13.72 -5.00
N GLU A 76 -8.15 -12.59 -4.38
CA GLU A 76 -9.01 -11.85 -3.47
C GLU A 76 -9.64 -10.65 -4.17
N ARG A 77 -10.83 -10.26 -3.70
CA ARG A 77 -11.45 -9.02 -4.12
C ARG A 77 -10.89 -7.85 -3.31
N GLU A 78 -10.14 -6.99 -3.99
CA GLU A 78 -9.53 -5.78 -3.41
C GLU A 78 -10.37 -4.54 -3.77
N GLU A 79 -10.56 -3.65 -2.79
CA GLU A 79 -11.11 -2.31 -2.99
C GLU A 79 -9.97 -1.31 -3.13
N LEU A 80 -9.94 -0.60 -4.26
CA LEU A 80 -8.87 0.34 -4.61
C LEU A 80 -9.13 1.72 -4.00
N GLU A 81 -9.03 1.81 -2.66
CA GLU A 81 -9.26 3.07 -1.93
C GLU A 81 -8.14 4.11 -2.14
N ASP A 82 -6.91 3.64 -2.41
CA ASP A 82 -5.80 4.49 -2.78
C ASP A 82 -5.83 4.78 -4.29
N GLU A 83 -6.58 5.81 -4.65
CA GLU A 83 -6.75 6.22 -6.04
C GLU A 83 -5.47 6.85 -6.66
N GLN A 84 -4.37 7.00 -5.90
CA GLN A 84 -3.08 7.47 -6.41
C GLN A 84 -2.21 6.34 -6.97
N ARG A 85 -2.52 5.08 -6.65
CA ARG A 85 -1.82 3.92 -7.22
C ARG A 85 -1.98 3.87 -8.73
N ARG A 86 -0.94 3.42 -9.42
CA ARG A 86 -1.00 3.17 -10.87
C ARG A 86 -1.56 1.79 -11.16
N LEU A 87 -2.16 1.61 -12.33
CA LEU A 87 -2.69 0.31 -12.73
C LEU A 87 -1.61 -0.80 -12.71
N CYS A 88 -0.38 -0.47 -13.11
CA CYS A 88 0.76 -1.39 -13.04
C CYS A 88 1.18 -1.78 -11.62
N ASP A 89 0.85 -0.97 -10.61
CA ASP A 89 1.13 -1.26 -9.20
C ASP A 89 -0.02 -2.06 -8.56
N VAL A 90 -1.23 -1.94 -9.13
CA VAL A 90 -2.40 -2.72 -8.70
C VAL A 90 -2.31 -4.16 -9.16
N ARG A 91 -1.85 -4.41 -10.40
CA ARG A 91 -1.71 -5.75 -11.00
C ARG A 91 -2.97 -6.62 -10.79
N PRO A 92 -4.12 -6.20 -11.33
CA PRO A 92 -5.32 -7.02 -11.23
C PRO A 92 -5.11 -8.34 -11.98
N PHE A 93 -5.71 -9.42 -11.49
CA PHE A 93 -5.62 -10.75 -12.09
C PHE A 93 -6.21 -10.79 -13.51
N MET A 94 -7.25 -9.99 -13.74
CA MET A 94 -7.91 -9.79 -15.04
C MET A 94 -8.03 -8.30 -15.36
N PRO A 95 -8.15 -7.90 -16.64
CA PRO A 95 -8.31 -6.50 -17.06
C PRO A 95 -9.71 -5.95 -16.77
N ILE A 96 -10.26 -6.21 -15.58
CA ILE A 96 -11.62 -5.88 -15.20
C ILE A 96 -11.60 -5.07 -13.90
N LEU A 97 -12.15 -3.85 -13.94
CA LEU A 97 -12.44 -3.04 -12.77
C LEU A 97 -13.94 -2.87 -12.61
N ARG A 98 -14.47 -3.30 -11.46
CA ARG A 98 -15.88 -3.15 -11.14
C ARG A 98 -16.08 -1.97 -10.20
N LEU A 99 -16.94 -1.05 -10.60
CA LEU A 99 -17.31 0.09 -9.79
C LEU A 99 -18.43 -0.30 -8.81
N VAL A 100 -18.24 -0.01 -7.53
CA VAL A 100 -19.21 -0.28 -6.45
C VAL A 100 -19.39 0.94 -5.58
N ALA A 101 -20.53 1.06 -4.91
CA ALA A 101 -20.73 2.11 -3.91
C ALA A 101 -19.70 1.95 -2.79
N ARG A 102 -19.11 3.05 -2.37
CA ARG A 102 -18.14 3.07 -1.26
C ARG A 102 -18.91 2.88 0.05
N GLU A 103 -18.50 1.91 0.84
CA GLU A 103 -19.08 1.58 2.15
C GLU A 103 -17.99 1.60 3.24
N GLY A 104 -18.34 1.87 4.50
CA GLY A 104 -17.39 1.82 5.62
C GLY A 104 -16.40 2.99 5.70
N ASP A 105 -15.43 2.88 6.61
CA ASP A 105 -14.41 3.90 6.84
C ASP A 105 -13.24 3.76 5.86
N ARG A 106 -13.03 4.80 5.05
CA ARG A 106 -11.97 4.86 4.05
C ARG A 106 -10.56 4.79 4.67
N VAL A 107 -10.34 5.47 5.80
CA VAL A 107 -9.01 5.52 6.45
C VAL A 107 -8.66 4.15 7.00
N GLU A 108 -9.61 3.48 7.63
CA GLU A 108 -9.43 2.11 8.13
C GLU A 108 -9.10 1.12 6.99
N LYS A 109 -9.84 1.20 5.89
CA LYS A 109 -9.61 0.35 4.70
C LYS A 109 -8.25 0.59 4.07
N LEU A 110 -7.80 1.85 3.97
CA LEU A 110 -6.47 2.20 3.47
C LEU A 110 -5.36 1.59 4.33
N ILE A 111 -5.43 1.78 5.65
CA ILE A 111 -4.45 1.24 6.59
C ILE A 111 -4.45 -0.30 6.52
N THR A 112 -5.63 -0.93 6.48
CA THR A 112 -5.78 -2.38 6.38
C THR A 112 -5.16 -2.93 5.09
N THR A 113 -5.34 -2.23 3.97
CA THR A 113 -4.74 -2.59 2.68
C THR A 113 -3.22 -2.48 2.73
N GLN A 114 -2.67 -1.40 3.30
CA GLN A 114 -1.23 -1.21 3.45
C GLN A 114 -0.61 -2.30 4.35
N ILE A 115 -1.25 -2.64 5.46
CA ILE A 115 -0.82 -3.75 6.33
C ILE A 115 -0.85 -5.07 5.55
N SER A 116 -1.92 -5.35 4.81
CA SER A 116 -2.06 -6.58 4.02
C SER A 116 -0.96 -6.71 2.97
N LEU A 117 -0.62 -5.60 2.28
CA LEU A 117 0.47 -5.55 1.31
C LEU A 117 1.84 -5.83 1.97
N LEU A 118 2.11 -5.28 3.15
CA LEU A 118 3.38 -5.50 3.87
C LEU A 118 3.51 -6.94 4.38
N ILE A 119 2.40 -7.56 4.81
CA ILE A 119 2.37 -8.94 5.29
C ILE A 119 2.35 -9.94 4.13
N GLY A 120 1.83 -9.53 2.97
CA GLY A 120 1.58 -10.40 1.82
C GLY A 120 0.39 -11.35 2.01
N LYS A 121 -0.55 -11.01 2.89
CA LYS A 121 -1.76 -11.79 3.19
C LYS A 121 -2.97 -10.91 3.33
N GLY A 122 -4.12 -11.38 2.86
CA GLY A 122 -5.39 -10.69 3.00
C GLY A 122 -5.86 -10.64 4.44
N HIS A 123 -6.43 -9.51 4.88
CA HIS A 123 -7.01 -9.39 6.23
C HIS A 123 -8.07 -10.48 6.50
N HIS A 124 -8.87 -10.80 5.49
CA HIS A 124 -9.95 -11.78 5.55
C HIS A 124 -9.44 -13.21 5.89
N GLU A 125 -8.20 -13.55 5.54
CA GLU A 125 -7.60 -14.86 5.90
C GLU A 125 -7.59 -15.01 7.42
N PHE A 126 -7.25 -13.95 8.14
CA PHE A 126 -7.21 -13.97 9.60
C PHE A 126 -8.61 -13.95 10.23
N ASP A 127 -9.56 -13.24 9.63
CA ASP A 127 -10.93 -13.22 10.14
C ASP A 127 -11.66 -14.56 9.90
N SER A 128 -11.28 -15.28 8.84
CA SER A 128 -11.78 -16.63 8.57
C SER A 128 -11.29 -17.67 9.57
N GLN A 129 -10.20 -17.39 10.30
CA GLN A 129 -9.66 -18.28 11.31
C GLN A 129 -10.52 -18.26 12.58
N LYS A 130 -11.39 -19.27 12.72
CA LYS A 130 -12.24 -19.47 13.91
C LYS A 130 -11.49 -20.13 15.08
N ASN A 131 -10.20 -19.83 15.26
CA ASN A 131 -9.41 -20.35 16.39
C ASN A 131 -9.41 -19.34 17.54
N HIS A 132 -9.86 -19.78 18.72
CA HIS A 132 -9.92 -18.95 19.91
C HIS A 132 -8.54 -18.42 20.34
N GLU A 133 -7.49 -19.25 20.27
CA GLU A 133 -6.12 -18.86 20.65
C GLU A 133 -5.60 -17.73 19.76
N VAL A 134 -5.87 -17.80 18.45
CA VAL A 134 -5.50 -16.75 17.49
C VAL A 134 -6.21 -15.43 17.81
N ASN A 135 -7.50 -15.48 18.13
CA ASN A 135 -8.29 -14.30 18.48
C ASN A 135 -7.85 -13.67 19.81
N GLU A 136 -7.54 -14.50 20.81
CA GLU A 136 -6.99 -14.05 22.08
C GLU A 136 -5.64 -13.36 21.88
N PHE A 137 -4.75 -13.96 21.08
CA PHE A 137 -3.45 -13.37 20.74
C PHE A 137 -3.60 -12.02 20.02
N ARG A 138 -4.46 -11.93 19.00
CA ARG A 138 -4.73 -10.69 18.26
C ARG A 138 -5.22 -9.58 19.20
N THR A 139 -6.09 -9.93 20.14
CA THR A 139 -6.64 -8.97 21.13
C THR A 139 -5.55 -8.49 22.08
N LYS A 140 -4.78 -9.42 22.67
CA LYS A 140 -3.68 -9.06 23.60
C LYS A 140 -2.60 -8.22 22.92
N MET A 141 -2.22 -8.56 21.68
CA MET A 141 -1.21 -7.82 20.93
C MET A 141 -1.69 -6.42 20.57
N ARG A 142 -2.98 -6.25 20.24
CA ARG A 142 -3.57 -4.93 20.02
C ARG A 142 -3.37 -4.03 21.24
N THR A 143 -3.78 -4.48 22.42
CA THR A 143 -3.63 -3.72 23.67
C THR A 143 -2.16 -3.38 23.95
N PHE A 144 -1.25 -4.35 23.82
CA PHE A 144 0.18 -4.11 23.97
C PHE A 144 0.71 -3.02 23.01
N CYS A 145 0.34 -3.09 21.73
CA CYS A 145 0.74 -2.11 20.72
C CYS A 145 0.16 -0.71 21.01
N GLU A 146 -1.08 -0.63 21.46
CA GLU A 146 -1.74 0.63 21.85
C GLU A 146 -1.03 1.28 23.04
N GLU A 147 -0.72 0.52 24.09
CA GLU A 147 0.04 1.00 25.25
C GLU A 147 1.42 1.54 24.83
N ARG A 148 2.15 0.79 23.99
CA ARG A 148 3.46 1.22 23.47
C ARG A 148 3.37 2.43 22.55
N ALA A 149 2.30 2.55 21.76
CA ALA A 149 2.07 3.72 20.92
C ALA A 149 1.80 4.97 21.78
N GLN A 150 0.96 4.86 22.81
CA GLN A 150 0.69 5.96 23.75
C GLN A 150 1.95 6.39 24.49
N MET A 151 2.75 5.43 25.00
CA MET A 151 4.03 5.75 25.64
C MET A 151 4.94 6.57 24.71
N ARG A 152 5.04 6.20 23.44
CA ARG A 152 5.86 6.93 22.45
C ARG A 152 5.35 8.33 22.15
N GLN A 153 4.03 8.52 22.11
CA GLN A 153 3.42 9.84 21.89
C GLN A 153 3.66 10.80 23.06
N MET A 154 3.86 10.28 24.27
CA MET A 154 4.15 11.07 25.48
C MET A 154 5.65 11.36 25.67
N LEU A 155 6.52 10.87 24.79
CA LEU A 155 7.96 11.09 24.91
C LEU A 155 8.32 12.57 24.65
N PRO A 156 9.20 13.17 25.46
CA PRO A 156 9.86 14.42 25.10
C PRO A 156 10.65 14.27 23.80
N TRP A 157 10.84 15.38 23.08
CA TRP A 157 11.48 15.39 21.75
C TRP A 157 12.83 14.66 21.70
N TYR A 158 13.65 14.75 22.75
CA TYR A 158 14.97 14.11 22.78
C TYR A 158 14.88 12.59 22.86
N GLN A 159 13.98 12.04 23.68
CA GLN A 159 13.77 10.58 23.78
C GLN A 159 13.05 10.05 22.54
N TRP A 160 12.14 10.86 21.98
CA TRP A 160 11.52 10.53 20.70
C TRP A 160 12.59 10.43 19.60
N MET A 161 13.56 11.35 19.55
CA MET A 161 14.66 11.31 18.58
C MET A 161 15.51 10.05 18.75
N GLU A 162 15.95 9.74 19.97
CA GLU A 162 16.75 8.53 20.26
C GLU A 162 16.00 7.24 19.90
N TYR A 163 14.68 7.21 20.08
CA TYR A 163 13.86 6.05 19.73
C TYR A 163 13.75 5.86 18.20
N ASN A 164 13.56 6.93 17.43
CA ASN A 164 13.41 6.85 15.97
C ASN A 164 14.76 6.69 15.25
N PHE A 165 15.84 7.19 15.86
CA PHE A 165 17.19 7.14 15.33
C PHE A 165 18.13 6.50 16.36
N PRO A 166 18.00 5.19 16.61
CA PRO A 166 18.85 4.50 17.57
C PRO A 166 20.30 4.57 17.13
N CYS A 167 21.20 4.83 18.07
CA CYS A 167 22.63 4.80 17.80
C CYS A 167 23.08 3.35 17.59
N ASP A 168 23.71 3.08 16.45
CA ASP A 168 24.33 1.78 16.18
C ASP A 168 25.69 1.73 16.88
N LEU A 169 25.67 1.31 18.15
CA LEU A 169 26.84 1.24 19.00
C LEU A 169 27.26 -0.21 19.19
N GLU A 170 28.57 -0.45 19.14
CA GLU A 170 29.14 -1.74 19.51
C GLU A 170 28.76 -2.11 20.96
N PRO A 171 28.45 -3.39 21.26
CA PRO A 171 28.03 -3.83 22.59
C PRO A 171 29.07 -3.56 23.68
N CYS A 172 30.34 -3.38 23.29
CA CYS A 172 31.44 -3.13 24.20
C CYS A 172 32.23 -1.88 23.76
N SER A 173 32.51 -1.01 24.73
CA SER A 173 33.35 0.18 24.55
C SER A 173 34.84 -0.16 24.44
N ILE A 174 35.21 -1.43 24.64
CA ILE A 174 36.60 -1.89 24.62
C ILE A 174 36.95 -2.35 23.21
N VAL A 175 37.86 -1.63 22.57
CA VAL A 175 38.47 -2.08 21.31
C VAL A 175 39.27 -3.34 21.60
N ALA A 176 38.84 -4.48 21.07
CA ALA A 176 39.58 -5.73 21.18
C ALA A 176 40.99 -5.54 20.61
N GLN A 177 42.01 -5.62 21.46
CA GLN A 177 43.41 -5.60 21.04
C GLN A 177 43.79 -6.98 20.47
N SER A 178 43.15 -7.39 19.38
CA SER A 178 43.69 -8.47 18.56
C SER A 178 44.88 -7.92 17.78
N GLY A 179 45.96 -8.71 17.73
CA GLY A 179 47.32 -8.28 17.40
C GLY A 179 47.43 -7.36 16.18
N LYS A 180 48.22 -6.30 16.35
CA LYS A 180 48.57 -5.20 15.41
C LYS A 180 47.69 -3.95 15.39
N SER A 181 46.83 -3.73 16.39
CA SER A 181 46.11 -2.45 16.49
C SER A 181 47.01 -1.35 17.08
N ARG A 182 47.47 -0.42 16.22
CA ARG A 182 48.02 0.87 16.67
C ARG A 182 46.94 1.55 17.50
N SER A 183 47.27 1.99 18.72
CA SER A 183 46.38 2.87 19.48
C SER A 183 46.13 4.16 18.69
N VAL A 184 45.06 4.20 17.91
CA VAL A 184 44.65 5.40 17.18
C VAL A 184 44.09 6.38 18.22
N LYS A 185 44.98 7.15 18.84
CA LYS A 185 44.63 8.17 19.86
C LYS A 185 43.92 9.39 19.25
N LYS A 186 43.90 9.51 17.92
CA LYS A 186 43.35 10.66 17.19
C LYS A 186 42.60 10.16 15.98
N ILE A 187 41.32 10.50 15.91
CA ILE A 187 40.44 10.24 14.76
C ILE A 187 40.24 11.57 14.05
N LEU A 188 40.40 11.59 12.73
CA LEU A 188 40.01 12.73 11.92
C LEU A 188 38.56 12.53 11.50
N VAL A 189 37.68 13.44 11.91
CA VAL A 189 36.26 13.43 11.55
C VAL A 189 36.01 14.59 10.61
N ASN A 190 35.46 14.31 9.43
CA ASN A 190 34.97 15.36 8.53
C ASN A 190 33.46 15.50 8.74
N VAL A 191 33.00 16.71 9.07
CA VAL A 191 31.58 17.01 9.28
C VAL A 191 31.13 17.91 8.14
N LYS A 192 30.11 17.46 7.39
CA LYS A 192 29.48 18.23 6.32
C LYS A 192 28.02 18.49 6.68
N PHE A 193 27.57 19.72 6.46
CA PHE A 193 26.16 20.09 6.55
C PHE A 193 25.55 20.13 5.15
N GLU A 194 24.35 19.59 5.02
CA GLU A 194 23.59 19.63 3.77
C GLU A 194 23.04 21.06 3.59
N GLY A 195 23.56 21.78 2.59
CA GLY A 195 23.19 23.19 2.31
C GLY A 195 24.35 24.20 2.36
N SER A 196 25.57 23.78 2.68
CA SER A 196 26.77 24.61 2.49
C SER A 196 27.26 24.43 1.06
N GLU A 197 26.97 25.39 0.18
CA GLU A 197 27.77 25.57 -1.04
C GLU A 197 29.22 25.89 -0.62
N GLU A 198 30.20 25.31 -1.33
CA GLU A 198 31.63 25.54 -1.11
C GLU A 198 32.03 27.03 -1.18
#